data_AF-A0A662PET2-F1
#
_entry.id   AF-A0A662PET2-F1
#
_cell.length_a   1.000
_cell.length_b   1.000
_cell.length_c   1.000
_cell.angle_alpha   90.00
_cell.angle_beta   90.00
_cell.angle_gamma   90.00
#
_symmetry.space_group_name_H-M   'P 1'
#
loop_
_entity.id
_entity.type
_entity.pdbx_description
1 polymer ?
#
loop_
_entity_poly.entity_id
_entity_poly.type
_entity_poly.pdbx_seq_one_letter_code
_entity_poly.pdbx_strand_id
1 'polypeptide(L)'
;MGYNEEDLEEIDRKNIRREMEAVGLNIDEEYVEKVRIAMLRGIMLKTVAKAALIPKDAEEKEEKLLEAIYTNVLACLLNEKK
;
A
#
# COMPACT_ATOMS: atom_id res chain seq x y z
N MET A 1 1.21 -25.66 -1.91
CA MET A 1 0.45 -25.07 -3.04
C MET A 1 0.58 -23.58 -2.90
N GLY A 2 1.53 -22.98 -3.61
CA GLY A 2 1.66 -21.52 -3.68
C GLY A 2 0.95 -21.06 -4.94
N TYR A 3 0.15 -20.01 -4.84
CA TYR A 3 -0.32 -19.26 -5.99
C TYR A 3 0.89 -18.83 -6.83
N ASN A 4 0.77 -18.90 -8.16
CA ASN A 4 1.77 -18.28 -9.01
C ASN A 4 1.62 -16.74 -8.93
N GLU A 5 2.59 -16.00 -9.47
CA GLU A 5 2.59 -14.54 -9.37
C GLU A 5 1.32 -13.94 -10.03
N GLU A 6 0.92 -14.47 -11.19
CA GLU A 6 -0.27 -14.05 -11.93
C GLU A 6 -1.57 -14.25 -11.14
N ASP A 7 -1.70 -15.36 -10.42
CA ASP A 7 -2.85 -15.67 -9.56
C ASP A 7 -2.97 -14.65 -8.42
N LEU A 8 -1.84 -14.25 -7.83
CA LEU A 8 -1.81 -13.22 -6.77
C LEU A 8 -2.21 -11.85 -7.32
N GLU A 9 -1.72 -11.49 -8.50
CA GLU A 9 -2.11 -10.24 -9.15
C GLU A 9 -3.62 -10.18 -9.43
N GLU A 10 -4.20 -11.29 -9.89
CA GLU A 10 -5.63 -11.36 -10.19
C GLU A 10 -6.49 -11.30 -8.93
N ILE A 11 -6.02 -11.90 -7.83
CA ILE A 11 -6.65 -11.77 -6.51
C ILE A 11 -6.63 -10.31 -6.04
N ASP A 12 -5.50 -9.61 -6.18
CA ASP A 12 -5.40 -8.18 -5.82
C ASP A 12 -6.40 -7.34 -6.62
N ARG A 13 -6.43 -7.51 -7.95
CA ARG A 13 -7.37 -6.79 -8.83
C ARG A 13 -8.83 -7.04 -8.42
N LYS A 14 -9.20 -8.30 -8.16
CA LYS A 14 -10.55 -8.69 -7.72
C LYS A 14 -10.92 -8.04 -6.37
N ASN A 15 -10.01 -8.05 -5.41
CA ASN A 15 -10.25 -7.47 -4.09
C ASN A 15 -10.42 -5.95 -4.18
N ILE A 16 -9.53 -5.26 -4.90
CA ILE A 16 -9.62 -3.80 -5.10
C ILE A 16 -10.96 -3.42 -5.74
N ARG A 17 -11.37 -4.15 -6.79
CA ARG A 17 -12.65 -3.90 -7.47
C ARG A 17 -13.83 -4.05 -6.51
N ARG A 18 -13.85 -5.13 -5.73
CA ARG A 18 -14.92 -5.41 -4.77
C ARG A 18 -15.05 -4.33 -3.70
N GLU A 19 -13.93 -3.84 -3.16
CA GLU A 19 -13.93 -2.76 -2.16
C GLU A 19 -14.43 -1.43 -2.74
N MET A 20 -14.07 -1.12 -3.99
CA MET A 20 -14.50 0.10 -4.67
C MET A 20 -15.98 0.05 -5.05
N GLU A 21 -16.48 -1.11 -5.52
CA GLU A 21 -17.91 -1.34 -5.75
C GLU A 21 -18.72 -1.22 -4.46
N ALA A 22 -18.20 -1.70 -3.32
CA ALA A 22 -18.86 -1.61 -2.03
C ALA A 22 -19.09 -0.16 -1.56
N VAL A 23 -18.27 0.80 -2.02
CA VAL A 23 -18.44 2.23 -1.76
C VAL A 23 -19.12 2.98 -2.92
N GLY A 24 -19.65 2.26 -3.92
CA GLY A 24 -20.41 2.82 -5.03
C GLY A 24 -19.57 3.43 -6.15
N LEU A 25 -18.27 3.13 -6.21
CA LEU A 25 -17.39 3.59 -7.30
C LEU A 25 -17.39 2.55 -8.43
N ASN A 26 -17.90 2.93 -9.60
CA ASN A 26 -17.77 2.13 -10.81
C ASN A 26 -16.46 2.52 -11.53
N ILE A 27 -15.45 1.66 -11.44
CA ILE A 27 -14.09 1.91 -11.94
C ILE A 27 -13.69 0.84 -12.96
N ASP A 28 -12.99 1.26 -14.00
CA ASP A 28 -12.48 0.37 -15.04
C ASP A 28 -11.22 -0.41 -14.59
N GLU A 29 -10.84 -1.41 -15.39
CA GLU A 29 -9.67 -2.25 -15.13
C GLU A 29 -8.35 -1.46 -15.09
N GLU A 30 -8.24 -0.40 -15.89
CA GLU A 30 -7.04 0.45 -15.92
C GLU A 30 -6.86 1.18 -14.58
N TYR A 31 -7.96 1.68 -14.01
CA TYR A 31 -7.95 2.33 -12.71
C TYR A 31 -7.68 1.33 -11.58
N VAL A 32 -8.23 0.13 -11.64
CA VAL A 32 -7.92 -0.95 -10.68
C VAL A 32 -6.43 -1.26 -10.69
N GLU A 33 -5.81 -1.39 -11.86
CA GLU A 33 -4.38 -1.66 -11.98
C GLU A 33 -3.53 -0.49 -11.46
N LYS A 34 -3.94 0.75 -11.73
CA LYS A 34 -3.30 1.95 -11.16
C LYS A 34 -3.32 1.94 -9.63
N VAL A 35 -4.45 1.58 -9.02
CA VAL A 35 -4.59 1.46 -7.56
C VAL A 35 -3.71 0.33 -7.03
N ARG A 36 -3.71 -0.83 -7.68
CA ARG A 36 -2.86 -1.97 -7.32
C ARG A 36 -1.38 -1.58 -7.28
N ILE A 37 -0.86 -0.97 -8.36
CA ILE A 37 0.53 -0.52 -8.43
C ILE A 37 0.82 0.52 -7.35
N ALA A 38 -0.11 1.45 -7.08
CA ALA A 38 0.05 2.45 -6.02
C ALA A 38 0.13 1.79 -4.63
N MET A 39 -0.69 0.79 -4.35
CA MET A 39 -0.66 0.03 -3.09
C MET A 39 0.65 -0.73 -2.93
N LEU A 40 1.12 -1.43 -3.98
CA LEU A 40 2.41 -2.13 -3.97
C LEU A 40 3.59 -1.18 -3.69
N ARG A 41 3.59 0.00 -4.35
CA ARG A 41 4.58 1.05 -4.07
C ARG A 41 4.49 1.54 -2.63
N GLY A 42 3.28 1.72 -2.10
CA GLY A 42 3.04 2.09 -0.71
C GLY A 42 3.61 1.07 0.29
N ILE A 43 3.37 -0.23 0.05
CA ILE A 43 3.90 -1.32 0.87
C ILE A 43 5.43 -1.32 0.81
N MET A 44 6.02 -1.25 -0.38
CA MET A 44 7.47 -1.22 -0.56
C MET A 44 8.10 -0.04 0.22
N LEU A 45 7.55 1.15 0.08
CA LEU A 45 8.07 2.34 0.75
C LEU A 45 7.90 2.27 2.27
N LYS A 46 6.78 1.72 2.76
CA LYS A 46 6.56 1.42 4.17
C LYS A 46 7.65 0.48 4.71
N THR A 47 7.95 -0.60 4.00
CA THR A 47 9.01 -1.54 4.37
C THR A 47 10.39 -0.88 4.41
N VAL A 48 10.72 -0.04 3.42
CA VAL A 48 11.99 0.69 3.38
C VAL A 48 12.08 1.69 4.53
N ALA A 49 11.03 2.48 4.79
CA ALA A 49 10.99 3.44 5.88
C ALA A 49 11.16 2.75 7.24
N LYS A 50 10.48 1.62 7.46
CA LYS A 50 10.64 0.79 8.66
C LYS A 50 12.09 0.31 8.83
N ALA A 51 12.69 -0.22 7.78
CA ALA A 51 14.05 -0.74 7.84
C ALA A 51 15.13 0.34 8.03
N ALA A 52 14.90 1.55 7.50
CA ALA A 52 15.88 2.63 7.50
C ALA A 52 15.75 3.60 8.68
N LEU A 53 14.52 3.83 9.16
CA LEU A 53 14.21 4.96 10.06
C LEU A 53 13.70 4.54 11.43
N ILE A 54 13.38 3.25 11.64
CA ILE A 54 12.94 2.74 12.93
C ILE A 54 14.11 2.01 13.60
N PRO A 55 14.51 2.41 14.83
CA PRO A 55 15.53 1.70 15.60
C PRO A 55 15.14 0.24 15.83
N LYS A 56 16.11 -0.68 15.77
CA LYS A 56 15.85 -2.12 15.96
C LYS A 56 15.44 -2.49 17.38
N ASP A 57 15.71 -1.61 18.33
CA ASP A 57 15.41 -1.72 19.75
C ASP A 57 14.16 -0.92 20.16
N ALA A 58 13.46 -0.30 19.19
CA ALA A 58 12.22 0.40 19.46
C ALA A 58 11.14 -0.56 20.01
N GLU A 59 10.37 -0.10 21.00
CA GLU A 59 9.23 -0.85 21.48
C GLU A 59 8.13 -0.92 20.41
N GLU A 60 7.32 -1.99 20.40
CA GLU A 60 6.28 -2.22 19.37
C GLU A 60 5.33 -1.01 19.18
N LYS A 61 5.00 -0.32 20.27
CA LYS A 61 4.14 0.87 20.23
C LYS A 61 4.83 2.05 19.53
N GLU A 62 6.12 2.23 19.78
CA GLU A 62 6.94 3.27 19.16
C GLU A 62 7.17 2.96 17.68
N GLU A 63 7.47 1.70 17.35
CA GLU A 63 7.59 1.22 15.97
C GLU A 63 6.32 1.50 15.16
N LYS A 64 5.14 1.17 15.69
CA LYS A 64 3.85 1.46 15.02
C LYS A 64 3.61 2.96 14.83
N LEU A 65 3.99 3.78 15.80
CA LEU A 65 3.85 5.23 15.73
C LEU A 65 4.77 5.83 14.65
N LEU A 66 6.04 5.44 14.65
CA LEU A 66 7.03 5.89 13.66
C LEU A 66 6.65 5.44 12.25
N GLU A 67 6.21 4.20 12.10
CA GLU A 67 5.71 3.66 10.84
C GLU A 67 4.53 4.48 10.29
N ALA A 68 3.58 4.86 11.15
CA ALA A 68 2.44 5.71 10.77
C ALA A 68 2.89 7.13 10.36
N ILE A 69 3.81 7.74 11.12
CA ILE A 69 4.35 9.08 10.82
C ILE A 69 5.04 9.08 9.45
N TYR A 70 5.97 8.14 9.22
CA TYR A 70 6.72 8.08 7.97
C TYR A 70 5.83 7.76 6.78
N THR A 71 4.84 6.88 6.94
CA THR A 71 3.85 6.59 5.90
C THR A 71 3.03 7.84 5.55
N ASN A 72 2.63 8.63 6.55
CA ASN A 72 1.87 9.86 6.34
C ASN A 72 2.69 10.94 5.63
N VAL A 73 3.93 11.19 6.07
CA VAL A 73 4.85 12.15 5.43
C VAL A 73 5.08 11.77 3.96
N LEU A 74 5.28 10.48 3.68
CA LEU A 74 5.45 9.98 2.34
C LEU A 74 4.18 10.19 1.47
N ALA A 75 3.00 9.93 2.02
CA ALA A 75 1.74 10.18 1.32
C ALA A 75 1.56 11.67 1.00
N CYS A 76 1.93 12.57 1.91
CA CYS A 76 1.93 14.02 1.65
C CYS A 76 2.89 14.39 0.51
N LEU A 77 4.13 13.92 0.53
CA LEU A 77 5.12 14.21 -0.52
C LEU A 77 4.71 13.69 -1.91
N LEU A 78 4.02 12.54 -1.96
CA LEU A 78 3.49 11.99 -3.21
C LEU A 78 2.29 12.79 -3.73
N ASN A 79 1.52 13.44 -2.86
CA ASN A 79 0.39 14.29 -3.23
C ASN A 79 0.79 15.72 -3.62
N GLU A 80 1.97 16.21 -3.19
CA GLU A 80 2.46 17.56 -3.51
C GLU A 80 2.93 17.73 -4.97
N LYS A 81 3.03 16.66 -5.77
CA LYS A 81 3.36 16.73 -7.21
C LYS A 81 2.12 16.81 -8.12
N LYS A 82 1.17 17.70 -7.82
CA LYS A 82 0.09 18.09 -8.72
C LYS A 82 0.23 19.54 -9.15
#